data_AF-A0A925DSH9-F1
#
_entry.id   AF-A0A925DSH9-F1
#
_cell.length_a   1.000
_cell.length_b   1.000
_cell.length_c   1.000
_cell.angle_alpha   90.00
_cell.angle_beta   90.00
_cell.angle_gamma   90.00
#
_symmetry.space_group_name_H-M   'P 1'
#
loop_
_entity.id
_entity.type
_entity.pdbx_description
1 polymer ?
#
loop_
_entity_poly.entity_id
_entity_poly.type
_entity_poly.pdbx_seq_one_letter_code
_entity_poly.pdbx_strand_id
1 'polypeptide(L)'
;MNNRVWIYLSEKEFTDEQIKEISAEGEHFLSGWNAHGQPLSGSMQIYKKHFIIIKADEAQFAASGCSIDKLVQFIKHIEQKFQLSLFNRLLVAVQKDGRIEIMHSSKVPEYL
;
A
#
# COMPACT_ATOMS: atom_id res chain seq x y z
N MET A 1 21.63 3.52 -0.98
CA MET A 1 20.32 3.10 -0.44
C MET A 1 19.50 2.54 -1.59
N ASN A 2 19.32 1.22 -1.65
CA ASN A 2 18.46 0.60 -2.65
C ASN A 2 17.12 0.31 -1.96
N ASN A 3 16.10 1.10 -2.25
CA ASN A 3 14.77 0.91 -1.66
C ASN A 3 13.78 0.63 -2.77
N ARG A 4 12.91 -0.35 -2.52
CA ARG A 4 11.76 -0.61 -3.37
C ARG A 4 10.49 -0.19 -2.63
N VAL A 5 9.60 0.50 -3.33
CA VAL A 5 8.36 1.03 -2.75
C VAL A 5 7.17 0.49 -3.54
N TRP A 6 6.16 0.00 -2.82
CA TRP A 6 4.84 -0.34 -3.34
C TRP A 6 3.83 0.63 -2.77
N ILE A 7 2.93 1.12 -3.62
CA ILE A 7 1.87 2.06 -3.25
C ILE A 7 0.55 1.46 -3.72
N TYR A 8 -0.39 1.34 -2.80
CA TYR A 8 -1.74 0.89 -3.08
C TYR A 8 -2.71 2.01 -2.74
N LEU A 9 -3.48 2.43 -3.73
CA LEU A 9 -4.46 3.51 -3.60
C LEU A 9 -5.84 2.90 -3.37
N SER A 10 -6.56 3.41 -2.37
CA SER A 10 -7.96 3.10 -2.15
C SER A 10 -8.89 4.14 -2.74
N GLU A 11 -9.98 3.67 -3.35
CA GLU A 11 -11.09 4.51 -3.81
C GLU A 11 -11.76 5.28 -2.65
N LYS A 12 -11.80 4.68 -1.46
CA LYS A 12 -12.46 5.25 -0.28
C LYS A 12 -11.44 5.69 0.74
N GLU A 13 -11.79 6.72 1.50
CA GLU A 13 -11.00 7.14 2.66
C GLU A 13 -11.07 6.06 3.75
N PHE A 14 -9.93 5.71 4.32
CA PHE A 14 -9.86 4.84 5.49
C PHE A 14 -10.36 5.60 6.73
N THR A 15 -11.20 4.95 7.54
CA THR A 15 -11.55 5.50 8.87
C THR A 15 -10.36 5.43 9.82
N ASP A 16 -10.40 6.20 10.90
CA ASP A 16 -9.30 6.20 11.87
C ASP A 16 -9.12 4.83 12.55
N GLU A 17 -10.20 4.06 12.71
CA GLU A 17 -10.18 2.67 13.17
C GLU A 17 -9.50 1.76 12.16
N GLN A 18 -9.88 1.86 10.87
CA GLN A 18 -9.24 1.08 9.80
C GLN A 18 -7.74 1.40 9.71
N ILE A 19 -7.34 2.66 9.85
CA ILE A 19 -5.93 3.06 9.82
C ILE A 19 -5.15 2.38 10.96
N LYS A 20 -5.72 2.36 12.18
CA LYS A 20 -5.09 1.69 13.33
C LYS A 20 -4.94 0.20 13.10
N GLU A 21 -6.00 -0.46 12.63
CA GLU A 21 -5.97 -1.91 12.37
C GLU A 21 -5.01 -2.27 11.24
N ILE A 22 -5.08 -1.57 10.11
CA ILE A 22 -4.17 -1.81 8.98
C ILE A 22 -2.72 -1.61 9.43
N SER A 23 -2.43 -0.55 10.17
CA SER A 23 -1.07 -0.28 10.67
C SER A 23 -0.56 -1.40 11.56
N ALA A 24 -1.38 -1.90 12.50
CA ALA A 24 -1.03 -3.01 13.38
C ALA A 24 -0.78 -4.32 12.59
N GLU A 25 -1.63 -4.63 11.62
CA GLU A 25 -1.43 -5.79 10.75
C GLU A 25 -0.19 -5.67 9.87
N GLY A 26 0.12 -4.45 9.41
CA GLY A 26 1.34 -4.19 8.65
C GLY A 26 2.60 -4.35 9.47
N GLU A 27 2.61 -3.88 10.73
CA GLU A 27 3.72 -4.14 11.66
C GLU A 27 3.93 -5.64 11.87
N HIS A 28 2.83 -6.39 12.06
CA HIS A 28 2.88 -7.84 12.18
C HIS A 28 3.43 -8.50 10.91
N PHE A 29 2.94 -8.11 9.73
CA PHE A 29 3.43 -8.61 8.44
C PHE A 29 4.92 -8.35 8.27
N LEU A 30 5.38 -7.11 8.51
CA LEU A 30 6.78 -6.71 8.36
C LEU A 30 7.71 -7.50 9.28
N SER A 31 7.26 -7.82 10.50
CA SER A 31 8.05 -8.63 11.45
C SER A 31 8.38 -10.04 10.93
N GLY A 32 7.52 -10.59 10.06
CA GLY A 32 7.68 -11.91 9.43
C GLY A 32 8.11 -11.86 7.97
N TRP A 33 8.35 -10.67 7.42
CA TRP A 33 8.61 -10.52 5.99
C TRP A 33 10.05 -10.91 5.65
N ASN A 34 10.21 -11.86 4.71
CA ASN A 34 11.50 -12.43 4.36
C ASN A 34 11.59 -12.80 2.87
N ALA A 35 12.81 -12.77 2.32
CA ALA A 35 13.19 -13.24 1.00
C ALA A 35 14.17 -14.41 1.12
N HIS A 36 13.78 -15.59 0.61
CA HIS A 36 14.60 -16.82 0.70
C HIS A 36 15.09 -17.15 2.13
N GLY A 37 14.25 -16.89 3.14
CA GLY A 37 14.58 -17.11 4.55
C GLY A 37 15.41 -15.99 5.20
N GLN A 38 15.84 -14.98 4.43
CA GLN A 38 16.53 -13.80 4.96
C GLN A 38 15.50 -12.71 5.29
N PRO A 39 15.55 -12.09 6.48
CA PRO A 39 14.61 -11.05 6.86
C PRO A 39 14.76 -9.82 5.95
N LEU A 40 13.63 -9.32 5.46
CA LEU A 40 13.58 -8.05 4.73
C LEU A 40 13.26 -6.95 5.73
N SER A 41 14.14 -5.95 5.81
CA SER A 41 13.85 -4.74 6.57
C SER A 41 12.92 -3.85 5.77
N GLY A 42 11.90 -3.29 6.41
CA GLY A 42 10.93 -2.46 5.72
C GLY A 42 10.09 -1.62 6.66
N SER A 43 9.26 -0.77 6.07
CA SER A 43 8.31 0.07 6.80
C SER A 43 7.02 0.18 6.02
N MET A 44 5.90 0.34 6.74
CA MET A 44 4.61 0.64 6.16
C MET A 44 4.08 1.96 6.72
N GLN A 45 3.41 2.73 5.88
CA GLN A 45 2.74 3.96 6.28
C GLN A 45 1.39 4.08 5.56
N ILE A 46 0.39 4.56 6.29
CA ILE A 46 -0.84 5.08 5.70
C ILE A 46 -0.68 6.57 5.45
N TYR A 47 -0.90 7.00 4.20
CA TYR A 47 -0.75 8.39 3.80
C TYR A 47 -2.07 8.95 3.26
N LYS A 48 -2.41 10.17 3.69
CA LYS A 48 -3.65 10.89 3.34
C LYS A 48 -4.92 10.04 3.37
N LYS A 49 -4.96 9.04 4.28
CA LYS A 49 -6.07 8.11 4.47
C LYS A 49 -6.53 7.35 3.21
N HIS A 50 -5.75 7.35 2.13
CA HIS A 50 -6.07 6.65 0.88
C HIS A 50 -4.96 5.71 0.43
N PHE A 51 -3.72 5.95 0.87
CA PHE A 51 -2.56 5.25 0.37
C PHE A 51 -2.00 4.32 1.43
N ILE A 52 -1.79 3.05 1.06
CA ILE A 52 -0.94 2.13 1.79
C ILE A 52 0.41 2.12 1.08
N ILE A 53 1.45 2.62 1.76
CA ILE A 53 2.81 2.71 1.24
C ILE A 53 3.67 1.70 1.99
N ILE A 54 4.30 0.77 1.27
CA ILE A 54 5.22 -0.21 1.83
C ILE A 54 6.58 -0.03 1.17
N LYS A 55 7.61 0.10 2.00
CA LYS A 55 9.01 0.22 1.57
C LYS A 55 9.77 -1.02 2.03
N ALA A 56 10.48 -1.66 1.12
CA ALA A 56 11.57 -2.60 1.44
C ALA A 56 12.91 -1.88 1.34
N ASP A 57 13.74 -2.05 2.36
CA ASP A 57 15.16 -1.76 2.30
C ASP A 57 15.89 -2.96 1.69
N GLU A 58 16.26 -2.82 0.42
CA GLU A 58 16.95 -3.86 -0.35
C GLU A 58 18.48 -3.68 -0.31
N ALA A 59 19.02 -2.95 0.68
CA ALA A 59 20.46 -2.76 0.82
C ALA A 59 21.22 -4.06 1.12
N GLN A 60 20.60 -4.99 1.87
CA GLN A 60 21.20 -6.28 2.22
C GLN A 60 20.66 -7.43 1.37
N PHE A 61 19.34 -7.48 1.18
CA PHE A 61 18.67 -8.53 0.41
C PHE A 61 17.56 -7.92 -0.43
N ALA A 62 17.56 -8.21 -1.73
CA ALA A 62 16.48 -7.79 -2.61
C ALA A 62 15.20 -8.60 -2.34
N ALA A 63 14.03 -7.98 -2.52
CA ALA A 63 12.78 -8.71 -2.45
C ALA A 63 12.71 -9.73 -3.59
N SER A 64 12.50 -11.00 -3.24
CA SER A 64 12.33 -12.09 -4.20
C SER A 64 10.88 -12.24 -4.65
N GLY A 65 10.64 -13.06 -5.68
CA GLY A 65 9.28 -13.38 -6.13
C GLY A 65 8.38 -13.84 -4.98
N CYS A 66 8.86 -14.78 -4.16
CA CYS A 66 8.09 -15.30 -3.01
C CYS A 66 7.82 -14.23 -1.94
N SER A 67 8.75 -13.30 -1.69
CA SER A 67 8.52 -12.23 -0.72
C SER A 67 7.52 -11.21 -1.25
N ILE A 68 7.55 -10.94 -2.56
CA ILE A 68 6.57 -10.08 -3.24
C ILE A 68 5.19 -10.75 -3.25
N ASP A 69 5.11 -12.07 -3.46
CA ASP A 69 3.83 -12.80 -3.40
C ASP A 69 3.19 -12.70 -2.02
N LYS A 70 3.98 -12.82 -0.94
CA LYS A 70 3.51 -12.60 0.44
C LYS A 70 2.98 -11.19 0.64
N LEU A 71 3.67 -10.18 0.10
CA LEU A 71 3.20 -8.79 0.14
C LEU A 71 1.86 -8.64 -0.61
N VAL A 72 1.74 -9.22 -1.80
CA VAL A 72 0.49 -9.19 -2.58
C VAL A 72 -0.65 -9.90 -1.84
N GLN A 73 -0.38 -11.03 -1.20
CA GLN A 73 -1.36 -11.74 -0.36
C GLN A 73 -1.80 -10.91 0.84
N PHE A 74 -0.85 -10.26 1.52
CA PHE A 74 -1.16 -9.34 2.62
C PHE A 74 -2.10 -8.21 2.16
N ILE A 75 -1.81 -7.55 1.03
CA ILE A 75 -2.68 -6.48 0.54
C ILE A 75 -4.05 -6.99 0.10
N LYS A 76 -4.14 -8.19 -0.50
CA LYS A 76 -5.43 -8.83 -0.81
C LYS A 76 -6.23 -9.11 0.45
N HIS A 77 -5.58 -9.51 1.55
CA HIS A 77 -6.24 -9.70 2.83
C HIS A 77 -6.86 -8.39 3.34
N ILE A 78 -6.09 -7.29 3.32
CA ILE A 78 -6.59 -5.95 3.70
C ILE A 78 -7.78 -5.54 2.81
N GLU A 79 -7.67 -5.74 1.48
CA GLU A 79 -8.73 -5.42 0.53
C GLU A 79 -10.05 -6.14 0.88
N GLN A 80 -9.97 -7.44 1.16
CA GLN A 80 -11.13 -8.27 1.51
C GLN A 80 -11.70 -7.93 2.88
N LYS A 81 -10.84 -7.80 3.90
CA LYS A 81 -11.23 -7.53 5.29
C LYS A 81 -12.04 -6.22 5.39
N PHE A 82 -11.59 -5.17 4.70
CA PHE A 82 -12.19 -3.84 4.80
C PHE A 82 -13.10 -3.49 3.61
N GLN A 83 -13.33 -4.42 2.68
CA GLN A 83 -14.16 -4.22 1.48
C GLN A 83 -13.72 -2.99 0.65
N LEU A 84 -12.42 -2.91 0.42
CA LEU A 84 -11.78 -1.82 -0.33
C LEU A 84 -11.50 -2.24 -1.78
N SER A 85 -11.03 -1.31 -2.59
CA SER A 85 -10.36 -1.60 -3.86
C SER A 85 -8.95 -1.02 -3.80
N LEU A 86 -7.93 -1.87 -3.76
CA LEU A 86 -6.52 -1.53 -3.61
C LEU A 86 -5.69 -1.92 -4.83
N PHE A 87 -6.21 -2.81 -5.69
CA PHE A 87 -5.56 -3.24 -6.94
C PHE A 87 -6.11 -2.57 -8.21
N ASN A 88 -7.07 -1.64 -8.09
CA ASN A 88 -7.59 -0.92 -9.24
C ASN A 88 -6.58 0.15 -9.73
N ARG A 89 -5.79 -0.22 -10.75
CA ARG A 89 -4.75 0.62 -11.35
C ARG A 89 -5.28 1.76 -12.21
N LEU A 90 -6.60 1.82 -12.44
CA LEU A 90 -7.23 2.89 -13.20
C LEU A 90 -7.69 4.04 -12.30
N LEU A 91 -7.52 3.93 -10.98
CA LEU A 91 -7.79 5.03 -10.06
C LEU A 91 -6.64 6.04 -10.03
N VAL A 92 -6.99 7.31 -10.02
CA VAL A 92 -6.09 8.45 -9.92
C VAL A 92 -6.53 9.30 -8.73
N ALA A 93 -5.58 9.69 -7.89
CA ALA A 93 -5.79 10.63 -6.81
C ALA A 93 -5.40 12.04 -7.28
N VAL A 94 -6.35 12.97 -7.22
CA VAL A 94 -6.15 14.38 -7.54
C VAL A 94 -6.23 15.18 -6.26
N GLN A 95 -5.27 16.08 -6.03
CA GLN A 95 -5.31 16.99 -4.89
C GLN A 95 -5.95 18.32 -5.32
N LYS A 96 -7.08 18.66 -4.71
CA LYS A 96 -7.82 19.91 -4.96
C LYS A 96 -8.24 20.53 -3.63
N ASP A 97 -7.97 21.82 -3.44
CA ASP A 97 -8.33 22.57 -2.22
C ASP A 97 -7.89 21.89 -0.91
N GLY A 98 -6.71 21.24 -0.93
CA GLY A 98 -6.16 20.52 0.22
C GLY A 98 -6.79 19.15 0.49
N ARG A 99 -7.75 18.70 -0.32
CA ARG A 99 -8.39 17.39 -0.22
C ARG A 99 -7.93 16.46 -1.33
N ILE A 100 -8.07 15.16 -1.10
CA ILE A 100 -7.83 14.13 -2.10
C ILE A 100 -9.18 13.70 -2.67
N GLU A 101 -9.29 13.77 -3.99
CA GLU A 101 -10.41 13.24 -4.76
C GLU A 101 -9.91 12.04 -5.57
N ILE A 102 -10.62 10.92 -5.50
CA ILE A 102 -10.29 9.72 -6.27
C ILE A 102 -11.23 9.62 -7.46
N MET A 103 -10.66 9.41 -8.64
CA MET A 103 -11.42 9.28 -9.88
C MET A 103 -10.82 8.21 -10.78
N HIS A 104 -11.64 7.71 -11.71
CA HIS A 104 -11.13 6.89 -12.79
C HIS A 104 -10.25 7.73 -13.73
N SER A 105 -9.18 7.15 -14.24
CA SER A 105 -8.17 7.80 -15.08
C SER A 105 -8.76 8.47 -16.33
N SER A 106 -9.84 7.91 -16.87
CA SER A 106 -10.56 8.49 -18.02
C SER A 106 -11.19 9.86 -17.74
N LYS A 107 -11.42 10.22 -16.47
CA LYS A 107 -12.01 11.50 -16.07
C LYS A 107 -10.96 12.58 -15.80
N VAL A 108 -9.68 12.22 -15.71
CA VAL A 108 -8.58 13.16 -15.42
C VAL A 108 -8.52 14.34 -16.42
N PRO A 109 -8.76 14.17 -17.74
CA PRO A 109 -8.75 15.30 -18.67
C PRO A 109 -9.78 16.40 -18.35
N GLU A 110 -10.83 16.11 -17.58
CA GLU A 110 -11.82 17.12 -17.14
C GLU A 110 -11.29 18.01 -16.00
N TYR A 111 -10.13 17.68 -15.43
CA TYR A 111 -9.50 18.36 -14.28
C TYR A 111 -8.20 19.11 -14.63
N LEU A 112 -7.74 19.02 -15.89
CA LEU A 112 -6.59 19.77 -16.43
C LEU A 112 -7.07 20.94 -17.28
#